data_AF-A0A7S4J836-F1
#
_entry.id   AF-A0A7S4J836-F1
#
_cell.length_a   1.000
_cell.length_b   1.000
_cell.length_c   1.000
_cell.angle_alpha   90.00
_cell.angle_beta   90.00
_cell.angle_gamma   90.00
#
_symmetry.space_group_name_H-M   'P 1'
#
loop_
_entity.id
_entity.type
_entity.pdbx_description
1 polymer ?
#
loop_
_entity_poly.entity_id
_entity_poly.type
_entity_poly.pdbx_seq_one_letter_code
_entity_poly.pdbx_strand_id
1 'polypeptide(L)'
;GHAGGGGGGGDGPLARALRSSKTAVEGASSAPSPPVSSSEHSSPRPRHNFTVGICAIAKDAESYLIEWIDYHLLAVGFDRIFVYDNSDGEEGGDLSRWRANTRSHPLYSRADVVHHPGHGFLEKFDAYAQKAAYKDCLKRFGKTEGDDDSRSIEEGRGGGPRMDYLAMIDLDEFVYPVDPALSIHDVLAEYLVPYGGALTMNWVLYGTSNRTVYSPTPVLKRFQYREPDIHNVIKTIVKASDFDTMKNPHAAQLKKGHKAHTTMYPGAIQNISGTGASDHDRPKG
;
A
#
# COMPACT_ATOMS: atom_id res chain seq x y z
N GLY A 1 -45.26 33.68 -48.35
CA GLY A 1 -45.24 32.85 -49.57
C GLY A 1 -44.92 31.41 -49.20
N HIS A 2 -45.13 30.36 -50.00
CA HIS A 2 -45.03 30.25 -51.49
C HIS A 2 -43.68 30.78 -52.02
N ALA A 3 -42.88 30.12 -52.88
CA ALA A 3 -42.83 28.76 -53.47
C ALA A 3 -41.41 28.58 -54.15
N GLY A 4 -40.92 27.45 -54.68
CA GLY A 4 -41.37 26.04 -54.75
C GLY A 4 -40.75 25.26 -55.95
N GLY A 5 -40.23 24.04 -55.74
CA GLY A 5 -39.61 23.15 -56.77
C GLY A 5 -38.06 23.15 -56.77
N GLY A 6 -37.31 22.11 -57.14
CA GLY A 6 -37.57 20.75 -57.66
C GLY A 6 -36.37 20.30 -58.55
N GLY A 7 -35.94 19.05 -58.73
CA GLY A 7 -36.33 17.72 -58.21
C GLY A 7 -35.49 16.60 -58.87
N GLY A 8 -35.75 15.32 -58.54
CA GLY A 8 -35.19 14.10 -59.17
C GLY A 8 -33.90 13.55 -58.53
N GLY A 9 -33.66 12.24 -58.44
CA GLY A 9 -34.50 11.06 -58.73
C GLY A 9 -33.65 9.77 -58.78
N GLY A 10 -34.13 8.65 -58.22
CA GLY A 10 -33.40 7.35 -58.25
C GLY A 10 -33.99 6.28 -57.31
N ASP A 11 -34.58 5.25 -57.90
CA ASP A 11 -35.18 4.04 -57.27
C ASP A 11 -34.17 3.26 -56.39
N GLY A 12 -34.48 2.39 -55.41
CA GLY A 12 -35.68 1.66 -54.93
C GLY A 12 -35.16 0.40 -54.17
N PRO A 13 -35.96 -0.61 -53.75
CA PRO A 13 -37.37 -0.64 -53.38
C PRO A 13 -37.67 -1.28 -51.98
N LEU A 14 -38.75 -0.81 -51.34
CA LEU A 14 -39.74 -1.55 -50.53
C LEU A 14 -39.33 -2.66 -49.52
N ALA A 15 -39.61 -2.41 -48.23
CA ALA A 15 -40.09 -3.42 -47.28
C ALA A 15 -41.54 -3.08 -46.86
N ARG A 16 -42.48 -4.05 -46.92
CA ARG A 16 -43.93 -3.80 -46.78
C ARG A 16 -44.61 -4.71 -45.73
N ALA A 17 -45.34 -4.06 -44.82
CA ALA A 17 -46.52 -4.52 -44.06
C ALA A 17 -46.44 -5.73 -43.10
N LEU A 18 -46.50 -5.41 -41.80
CA LEU A 18 -47.65 -5.65 -40.89
C LEU A 18 -48.69 -6.75 -41.24
N ARG A 19 -48.86 -7.71 -40.31
CA ARG A 19 -50.11 -8.19 -39.63
C ARG A 19 -49.67 -9.23 -38.57
N SER A 20 -49.94 -9.08 -37.27
CA SER A 20 -51.22 -9.14 -36.53
C SER A 20 -51.83 -10.55 -36.42
N SER A 21 -51.71 -11.16 -35.23
CA SER A 21 -52.65 -12.16 -34.69
C SER A 21 -52.45 -12.35 -33.17
N LYS A 22 -53.55 -12.31 -32.41
CA LYS A 22 -53.61 -12.71 -30.98
C LYS A 22 -53.79 -14.23 -30.86
N THR A 23 -53.26 -14.87 -29.81
CA THR A 23 -54.02 -15.61 -28.74
C THR A 23 -53.12 -16.55 -27.90
N ALA A 24 -53.40 -16.58 -26.58
CA ALA A 24 -53.46 -17.73 -25.66
C ALA A 24 -52.30 -18.77 -25.64
N VAL A 25 -51.48 -18.89 -24.59
CA VAL A 25 -51.71 -19.43 -23.20
C VAL A 25 -51.40 -20.94 -23.09
N GLU A 26 -50.63 -21.25 -22.03
CA GLU A 26 -50.34 -22.56 -21.41
C GLU A 26 -49.35 -23.57 -22.05
N GLY A 27 -48.44 -24.07 -21.19
CA GLY A 27 -48.00 -25.48 -21.24
C GLY A 27 -46.61 -25.82 -21.80
N ALA A 28 -45.52 -25.35 -21.17
CA ALA A 28 -44.17 -25.88 -21.47
C ALA A 28 -43.40 -26.26 -20.19
N SER A 29 -43.10 -27.56 -20.07
CA SER A 29 -42.38 -28.22 -18.98
C SER A 29 -41.02 -27.59 -18.64
N SER A 30 -40.68 -27.51 -17.35
CA SER A 30 -39.37 -27.11 -16.88
C SER A 30 -38.30 -28.15 -17.20
N ALA A 31 -37.39 -27.84 -18.12
CA ALA A 31 -36.14 -28.58 -18.25
C ALA A 31 -35.21 -28.29 -17.05
N PRO A 32 -34.50 -29.28 -16.50
CA PRO A 32 -33.56 -29.03 -15.40
C PRO A 32 -32.34 -28.24 -15.90
N SER A 33 -31.96 -27.20 -15.15
CA SER A 33 -30.73 -26.46 -15.38
C SER A 33 -29.51 -27.40 -15.32
N PRO A 34 -28.48 -27.21 -16.16
CA PRO A 34 -27.24 -27.97 -16.05
C PRO A 34 -26.59 -27.71 -14.67
N PRO A 35 -25.89 -28.70 -14.10
CA PRO A 35 -25.24 -28.52 -12.80
C PRO A 35 -24.21 -27.39 -12.90
N VAL A 36 -24.34 -26.41 -12.00
CA VAL A 36 -23.34 -25.36 -11.85
C VAL A 36 -22.06 -26.03 -11.39
N SER A 37 -21.09 -26.13 -12.30
CA SER A 37 -19.73 -26.51 -11.96
C SER A 37 -19.21 -25.53 -10.93
N SER A 38 -19.05 -26.00 -9.69
CA SER A 38 -18.35 -25.27 -8.65
C SER A 38 -16.87 -25.24 -9.00
N SER A 39 -16.48 -24.35 -9.90
CA SER A 39 -15.07 -23.97 -10.08
C SER A 39 -14.60 -23.44 -8.73
N GLU A 40 -13.77 -24.24 -8.06
CA GLU A 40 -13.19 -23.87 -6.78
C GLU A 40 -12.59 -22.46 -6.88
N HIS A 41 -12.93 -21.60 -5.93
CA HIS A 41 -12.19 -20.36 -5.71
C HIS A 41 -10.83 -20.75 -5.14
N SER A 42 -9.94 -21.27 -5.99
CA SER A 42 -8.54 -21.42 -5.67
C SER A 42 -7.96 -20.01 -5.59
N SER A 43 -8.03 -19.41 -4.40
CA SER A 43 -7.21 -18.25 -4.05
C SER A 43 -5.80 -18.52 -4.57
N PRO A 44 -5.20 -17.63 -5.38
CA PRO A 44 -3.84 -17.83 -5.83
C PRO A 44 -2.96 -18.07 -4.61
N ARG A 45 -2.21 -19.18 -4.59
CA ARG A 45 -1.20 -19.37 -3.54
C ARG A 45 -0.32 -18.11 -3.52
N PRO A 46 0.09 -17.60 -2.35
CA PRO A 46 1.06 -16.51 -2.29
C PRO A 46 2.24 -16.85 -3.21
N ARG A 47 2.53 -15.96 -4.17
CA ARG A 47 3.61 -16.21 -5.16
C ARG A 47 4.97 -16.37 -4.49
N HIS A 48 5.10 -15.80 -3.29
CA HIS A 48 6.30 -15.75 -2.48
C HIS A 48 5.96 -16.21 -1.06
N ASN A 49 6.87 -16.93 -0.40
CA ASN A 49 6.65 -17.49 0.93
C ASN A 49 7.32 -16.62 2.01
N PHE A 50 6.90 -15.36 2.08
CA PHE A 50 7.26 -14.40 3.12
C PHE A 50 6.15 -13.35 3.24
N THR A 51 6.15 -12.60 4.33
CA THR A 51 5.17 -11.56 4.65
C THR A 51 5.81 -10.17 4.70
N VAL A 52 5.07 -9.15 4.24
CA VAL A 52 5.54 -7.77 4.13
C VAL A 52 4.54 -6.82 4.79
N GLY A 53 4.98 -6.07 5.80
CA GLY A 53 4.16 -5.05 6.46
C GLY A 53 4.71 -3.63 6.32
N ILE A 54 3.91 -2.65 6.73
CA ILE A 54 4.34 -1.25 6.89
C ILE A 54 4.30 -0.86 8.36
N CYS A 55 5.37 -0.23 8.84
CA CYS A 55 5.39 0.62 10.01
C CYS A 55 5.16 2.07 9.55
N ALA A 56 4.15 2.73 10.11
CA ALA A 56 3.86 4.15 9.88
C ALA A 56 3.73 4.88 11.21
N ILE A 57 4.00 6.19 11.25
CA ILE A 57 3.66 7.07 12.38
C ILE A 57 2.59 8.07 11.93
N ALA A 58 1.67 8.40 12.84
CA ALA A 58 0.52 9.26 12.61
C ALA A 58 0.46 10.38 13.64
N LYS A 59 0.14 11.59 13.16
CA LYS A 59 -0.34 12.72 13.96
C LYS A 59 -1.15 13.62 13.02
N ASP A 60 -2.35 14.03 13.43
CA ASP A 60 -3.26 14.89 12.66
C ASP A 60 -3.54 14.40 11.21
N ALA A 61 -3.66 13.08 11.02
CA ALA A 61 -3.62 12.41 9.70
C ALA A 61 -4.92 11.66 9.31
N GLU A 62 -5.96 11.77 10.13
CA GLU A 62 -7.17 10.92 10.12
C GLU A 62 -7.93 11.03 8.78
N SER A 63 -7.89 12.22 8.18
CA SER A 63 -8.61 12.55 6.93
C SER A 63 -8.12 11.79 5.69
N TYR A 64 -6.95 11.15 5.75
CA TYR A 64 -6.32 10.43 4.63
C TYR A 64 -6.09 8.94 4.92
N LEU A 65 -6.22 8.54 6.19
CA LEU A 65 -5.87 7.20 6.69
C LEU A 65 -6.53 6.05 5.90
N ILE A 66 -7.82 6.16 5.57
CA ILE A 66 -8.54 5.11 4.83
C ILE A 66 -7.99 4.94 3.41
N GLU A 67 -7.79 6.03 2.65
CA GLU A 67 -7.23 5.95 1.30
C GLU A 67 -5.82 5.33 1.33
N TRP A 68 -5.01 5.75 2.28
CA TRP A 68 -3.64 5.28 2.44
C TRP A 68 -3.59 3.78 2.80
N ILE A 69 -4.47 3.32 3.70
CA ILE A 69 -4.60 1.89 4.04
C ILE A 69 -5.09 1.08 2.83
N ASP A 70 -6.17 1.52 2.18
CA ASP A 70 -6.75 0.82 1.03
C ASP A 70 -5.72 0.68 -0.11
N TYR A 71 -5.00 1.76 -0.43
CA TYR A 71 -3.95 1.75 -1.45
C TYR A 71 -2.84 0.74 -1.12
N HIS A 72 -2.27 0.79 0.09
CA HIS A 72 -1.14 -0.07 0.44
C HIS A 72 -1.53 -1.56 0.58
N LEU A 73 -2.73 -1.86 1.11
CA LEU A 73 -3.20 -3.25 1.25
C LEU A 73 -3.74 -3.86 -0.04
N LEU A 74 -4.37 -3.07 -0.93
CA LEU A 74 -5.07 -3.58 -2.12
C LEU A 74 -4.33 -3.34 -3.44
N ALA A 75 -3.70 -2.17 -3.62
CA ALA A 75 -3.00 -1.82 -4.87
C ALA A 75 -1.53 -2.25 -4.85
N VAL A 76 -0.83 -2.02 -3.72
CA VAL A 76 0.60 -2.37 -3.59
C VAL A 76 0.82 -3.79 -3.06
N GLY A 77 -0.15 -4.32 -2.29
CA GLY A 77 -0.17 -5.71 -1.82
C GLY A 77 0.69 -5.98 -0.58
N PHE A 78 0.76 -5.03 0.36
CA PHE A 78 1.29 -5.29 1.71
C PHE A 78 0.32 -6.14 2.53
N ASP A 79 0.82 -7.06 3.36
CA ASP A 79 0.00 -7.94 4.20
C ASP A 79 -0.64 -7.21 5.37
N ARG A 80 0.13 -6.38 6.07
CA ARG A 80 -0.31 -5.64 7.26
C ARG A 80 0.26 -4.24 7.36
N ILE A 81 -0.41 -3.42 8.16
CA ILE A 81 -0.03 -2.05 8.49
C ILE A 81 -0.04 -1.92 10.02
N PHE A 82 0.98 -1.26 10.56
CA PHE A 82 1.10 -0.92 11.97
C PHE A 82 1.26 0.60 12.09
N VAL A 83 0.18 1.27 12.49
CA VAL A 83 0.13 2.74 12.65
C VAL A 83 0.46 3.10 14.10
N TYR A 84 1.52 3.88 14.28
CA TYR A 84 1.94 4.42 15.55
C TYR A 84 1.29 5.78 15.74
N ASP A 85 0.30 5.84 16.60
CA ASP A 85 -0.46 7.05 16.91
C ASP A 85 0.33 7.91 17.91
N ASN A 86 0.89 9.03 17.44
CA ASN A 86 1.67 10.00 18.19
C ASN A 86 0.85 11.25 18.56
N SER A 87 -0.47 11.09 18.66
CA SER A 87 -1.35 12.09 19.28
C SER A 87 -1.08 12.22 20.79
N ASP A 88 -1.12 13.46 21.27
CA ASP A 88 -1.08 13.80 22.70
C ASP A 88 -2.49 13.73 23.34
N GLY A 89 -3.43 13.05 22.67
CA GLY A 89 -4.88 13.11 22.92
C GLY A 89 -5.39 12.24 24.07
N GLU A 90 -6.64 11.76 23.94
CA GLU A 90 -7.33 10.96 24.96
C GLU A 90 -6.65 9.60 25.24
N GLU A 91 -7.09 8.90 26.28
CA GLU A 91 -6.55 7.58 26.67
C GLU A 91 -6.64 6.58 25.49
N GLY A 92 -5.49 6.25 24.90
CA GLY A 92 -5.37 5.37 23.74
C GLY A 92 -5.14 6.05 22.39
N GLY A 93 -5.20 7.38 22.32
CA GLY A 93 -4.91 8.18 21.12
C GLY A 93 -6.10 8.38 20.17
N ASP A 94 -5.97 9.34 19.26
CA ASP A 94 -7.02 9.78 18.34
C ASP A 94 -7.50 8.66 17.40
N LEU A 95 -6.63 7.70 17.07
CA LEU A 95 -6.95 6.54 16.22
C LEU A 95 -7.55 5.35 16.99
N SER A 96 -7.60 5.39 18.33
CA SER A 96 -8.18 4.32 19.16
C SER A 96 -9.62 3.99 18.77
N ARG A 97 -10.46 5.01 18.60
CA ARG A 97 -11.88 4.87 18.23
C ARG A 97 -12.04 4.30 16.83
N TRP A 98 -11.20 4.71 15.89
CA TRP A 98 -11.17 4.11 14.55
C TRP A 98 -10.86 2.62 14.66
N ARG A 99 -9.74 2.26 15.32
CA ARG A 99 -9.29 0.87 15.47
C ARG A 99 -10.27 -0.01 16.23
N ALA A 100 -11.03 0.56 17.17
CA ALA A 100 -12.09 -0.14 17.91
C ALA A 100 -13.27 -0.51 17.00
N ASN A 101 -13.66 0.37 16.08
CA ASN A 101 -14.77 0.16 15.16
C ASN A 101 -14.39 -0.73 13.96
N THR A 102 -13.11 -0.78 13.58
CA THR A 102 -12.64 -1.48 12.36
C THR A 102 -12.04 -2.86 12.57
N ARG A 103 -11.77 -3.32 13.82
CA ARG A 103 -11.10 -4.63 14.10
C ARG A 103 -11.67 -5.82 13.34
N SER A 104 -12.99 -5.87 13.21
CA SER A 104 -13.73 -7.01 12.66
C SER A 104 -13.97 -6.90 11.15
N HIS A 105 -13.57 -5.79 10.52
CA HIS A 105 -13.69 -5.62 9.08
C HIS A 105 -12.62 -6.47 8.36
N PRO A 106 -12.96 -7.31 7.36
CA PRO A 106 -12.01 -8.25 6.74
C PRO A 106 -10.73 -7.61 6.17
N LEU A 107 -10.80 -6.35 5.74
CA LEU A 107 -9.63 -5.60 5.27
C LEU A 107 -8.91 -4.88 6.42
N TYR A 108 -9.63 -4.12 7.24
CA TYR A 108 -9.02 -3.24 8.25
C TYR A 108 -8.55 -3.99 9.51
N SER A 109 -8.92 -5.26 9.68
CA SER A 109 -8.29 -6.18 10.65
C SER A 109 -6.79 -6.43 10.37
N ARG A 110 -6.30 -6.04 9.19
CA ARG A 110 -4.87 -6.07 8.79
C ARG A 110 -4.14 -4.77 9.14
N ALA A 111 -4.83 -3.75 9.65
CA ALA A 111 -4.27 -2.47 10.06
C ALA A 111 -4.42 -2.30 11.59
N ASP A 112 -3.30 -2.40 12.30
CA ASP A 112 -3.22 -2.28 13.74
C ASP A 112 -2.76 -0.88 14.16
N VAL A 113 -3.27 -0.41 15.31
CA VAL A 113 -2.93 0.91 15.87
C VAL A 113 -2.23 0.70 17.22
N VAL A 114 -1.11 1.37 17.40
CA VAL A 114 -0.33 1.42 18.64
C VAL A 114 -0.27 2.86 19.11
N HIS A 115 -0.85 3.16 20.27
CA HIS A 115 -0.64 4.47 20.90
C HIS A 115 0.82 4.60 21.33
N HIS A 116 1.47 5.68 20.89
CA HIS A 116 2.88 5.97 21.12
C HIS A 116 3.13 7.49 21.23
N PRO A 117 2.61 8.16 22.27
CA PRO A 117 2.99 9.54 22.55
C PRO A 117 4.49 9.62 22.84
N GLY A 118 5.14 10.71 22.40
CA GLY A 118 6.54 11.00 22.72
C GLY A 118 6.75 11.25 24.21
N HIS A 119 6.97 10.20 24.99
CA HIS A 119 7.05 10.24 26.45
C HIS A 119 8.41 10.69 27.01
N GLY A 120 9.49 10.62 26.21
CA GLY A 120 10.81 11.13 26.57
C GLY A 120 11.00 12.62 26.24
N PHE A 121 11.88 13.32 27.00
CA PHE A 121 12.28 14.71 26.69
C PHE A 121 12.80 14.87 25.25
N LEU A 122 13.53 13.87 24.74
CA LEU A 122 14.02 13.85 23.36
C LEU A 122 12.94 13.49 22.34
N GLU A 123 11.90 12.75 22.72
CA GLU A 123 10.81 12.32 21.83
C GLU A 123 9.81 13.44 21.56
N LYS A 124 9.94 14.59 22.23
CA LYS A 124 9.29 15.86 21.85
C LYS A 124 9.80 16.45 20.54
N PHE A 125 10.88 15.92 19.97
CA PHE A 125 11.36 16.27 18.64
C PHE A 125 10.92 15.18 17.66
N ASP A 126 10.20 15.54 16.60
CA ASP A 126 9.50 14.59 15.71
C ASP A 126 10.40 13.47 15.17
N ALA A 127 11.63 13.82 14.74
CA ALA A 127 12.61 12.87 14.24
C ALA A 127 13.05 11.82 15.28
N TYR A 128 12.87 12.06 16.58
CA TYR A 128 13.11 11.07 17.63
C TYR A 128 11.88 10.20 17.87
N ALA A 129 10.67 10.77 17.89
CA ALA A 129 9.41 10.01 17.98
C ALA A 129 9.23 9.06 16.80
N GLN A 130 9.40 9.54 15.56
CA GLN A 130 9.35 8.74 14.33
C GLN A 130 10.38 7.59 14.36
N LYS A 131 11.60 7.86 14.82
CA LYS A 131 12.65 6.84 14.98
C LYS A 131 12.32 5.82 16.09
N ALA A 132 11.69 6.25 17.17
CA ALA A 132 11.26 5.38 18.28
C ALA A 132 10.13 4.45 17.82
N ALA A 133 9.10 4.99 17.17
CA ALA A 133 7.99 4.25 16.57
C ALA A 133 8.47 3.18 15.59
N TYR A 134 9.30 3.54 14.61
CA TYR A 134 9.85 2.56 13.65
C TYR A 134 10.70 1.48 14.31
N LYS A 135 11.51 1.84 15.31
CA LYS A 135 12.31 0.88 16.07
C LYS A 135 11.46 -0.08 16.92
N ASP A 136 10.41 0.41 17.56
CA ASP A 136 9.47 -0.43 18.33
C ASP A 136 8.66 -1.33 17.40
N CYS A 137 8.12 -0.80 16.29
CA CYS A 137 7.39 -1.56 15.29
C CYS A 137 8.18 -2.76 14.76
N LEU A 138 9.42 -2.52 14.33
CA LEU A 138 10.32 -3.58 13.85
C LEU A 138 10.62 -4.64 14.92
N LYS A 139 10.85 -4.22 16.17
CA LYS A 139 11.11 -5.16 17.27
C LYS A 139 9.88 -5.94 17.72
N ARG A 140 8.70 -5.33 17.63
CA ARG A 140 7.42 -5.89 18.08
C ARG A 140 6.86 -6.85 17.03
N PHE A 141 6.75 -6.40 15.80
CA PHE A 141 6.03 -7.08 14.73
C PHE A 141 6.93 -7.78 13.69
N GLY A 142 8.23 -7.51 13.64
CA GLY A 142 9.15 -8.20 12.74
C GLY A 142 9.60 -9.56 13.26
N LYS A 143 9.71 -10.58 12.40
CA LYS A 143 10.26 -11.91 12.75
C LYS A 143 11.72 -11.82 13.15
N THR A 144 12.09 -12.61 14.16
CA THR A 144 13.47 -12.83 14.61
C THR A 144 14.04 -14.16 14.12
N GLU A 145 15.38 -14.30 14.13
CA GLU A 145 16.03 -15.58 13.81
C GLU A 145 15.60 -16.66 14.82
N GLY A 146 15.01 -17.75 14.32
CA GLY A 146 14.47 -18.82 15.15
C GLY A 146 12.98 -18.70 15.49
N ASP A 147 12.30 -17.64 15.04
CA ASP A 147 10.83 -17.62 15.02
C ASP A 147 10.33 -18.70 14.06
N ASP A 148 9.59 -19.67 14.57
CA ASP A 148 8.87 -20.63 13.73
C ASP A 148 7.51 -20.06 13.29
N ASP A 149 7.03 -20.45 12.11
CA ASP A 149 5.76 -19.93 11.56
C ASP A 149 4.53 -20.33 12.41
N SER A 150 4.63 -21.31 13.31
CA SER A 150 3.53 -21.77 14.17
C SER A 150 3.39 -21.00 15.48
N ARG A 151 4.47 -20.37 15.97
CA ARG A 151 4.47 -19.42 17.10
C ARG A 151 4.01 -18.01 16.74
N SER A 152 3.75 -17.75 15.46
CA SER A 152 3.29 -16.45 14.95
C SER A 152 1.90 -16.01 15.46
N ILE A 153 1.23 -16.81 16.29
CA ILE A 153 -0.07 -16.52 16.93
C ILE A 153 0.04 -16.52 18.49
N GLU A 154 1.24 -16.33 19.06
CA GLU A 154 1.33 -15.86 20.46
C GLU A 154 0.96 -14.36 20.53
N GLU A 155 0.19 -13.96 21.53
CA GLU A 155 -0.46 -12.64 21.64
C GLU A 155 0.52 -11.46 21.87
N GLY A 156 1.25 -11.07 20.83
CA GLY A 156 1.72 -9.70 20.71
C GLY A 156 0.52 -8.73 20.72
N ARG A 157 0.73 -7.49 21.18
CA ARG A 157 -0.31 -6.43 21.36
C ARG A 157 -1.01 -5.93 20.06
N GLY A 158 -1.13 -6.77 19.03
CA GLY A 158 -1.84 -6.53 17.77
C GLY A 158 -2.55 -7.77 17.18
N GLY A 159 -2.35 -8.99 17.72
CA GLY A 159 -3.15 -10.17 17.32
C GLY A 159 -3.00 -10.61 15.85
N GLY A 160 -1.77 -10.76 15.35
CA GLY A 160 -1.50 -11.21 13.99
C GLY A 160 -0.08 -11.75 13.80
N PRO A 161 0.20 -12.40 12.64
CA PRO A 161 1.52 -12.96 12.35
C PRO A 161 2.60 -11.87 12.35
N ARG A 162 3.82 -12.27 12.72
CA ARG A 162 5.02 -11.43 12.61
C ARG A 162 5.48 -11.37 11.15
N MET A 163 5.97 -10.21 10.73
CA MET A 163 6.35 -9.91 9.34
C MET A 163 7.80 -10.28 9.05
N ASP A 164 8.06 -10.90 7.89
CA ASP A 164 9.43 -11.17 7.42
C ASP A 164 10.13 -9.87 6.96
N TYR A 165 9.39 -8.94 6.36
CA TYR A 165 9.86 -7.62 5.93
C TYR A 165 8.95 -6.50 6.46
N LEU A 166 9.54 -5.37 6.84
CA LEU A 166 8.81 -4.17 7.29
C LEU A 166 9.34 -2.91 6.59
N ALA A 167 8.42 -2.13 6.03
CA ALA A 167 8.68 -0.83 5.41
C ALA A 167 8.49 0.31 6.43
N MET A 168 9.32 1.35 6.38
CA MET A 168 9.14 2.57 7.18
C MET A 168 8.65 3.70 6.27
N ILE A 169 7.34 3.98 6.30
CA ILE A 169 6.63 4.87 5.38
C ILE A 169 5.72 5.80 6.18
N ASP A 170 5.76 7.10 5.90
CA ASP A 170 4.93 8.09 6.58
C ASP A 170 3.49 8.09 6.00
N LEU A 171 2.48 8.51 6.77
CA LEU A 171 1.06 8.43 6.34
C LEU A 171 0.68 9.36 5.17
N ASP A 172 1.55 10.29 4.78
CA ASP A 172 1.42 11.15 3.61
C ASP A 172 2.20 10.64 2.38
N GLU A 173 2.90 9.51 2.51
CA GLU A 173 3.72 8.90 1.45
C GLU A 173 3.08 7.66 0.83
N PHE A 174 3.23 7.50 -0.49
CA PHE A 174 2.67 6.37 -1.23
C PHE A 174 3.78 5.55 -1.89
N VAL A 175 3.86 4.26 -1.55
CA VAL A 175 4.81 3.32 -2.18
C VAL A 175 4.32 3.01 -3.60
N TYR A 176 5.16 3.21 -4.61
CA TYR A 176 4.80 3.02 -6.01
C TYR A 176 5.80 2.10 -6.74
N PRO A 177 5.45 0.82 -7.00
CA PRO A 177 6.19 -0.04 -7.93
C PRO A 177 6.19 0.59 -9.33
N VAL A 178 7.37 0.70 -9.96
CA VAL A 178 7.52 1.37 -11.27
C VAL A 178 6.72 0.66 -12.37
N ASP A 179 6.71 -0.68 -12.33
CA ASP A 179 5.72 -1.48 -13.06
C ASP A 179 4.52 -1.75 -12.13
N PRO A 180 3.32 -1.19 -12.40
CA PRO A 180 2.14 -1.37 -11.58
C PRO A 180 1.54 -2.78 -11.65
N ALA A 181 2.08 -3.68 -12.49
CA ALA A 181 1.72 -5.10 -12.46
C ALA A 181 2.47 -5.90 -11.36
N LEU A 182 3.50 -5.31 -10.74
CA LEU A 182 4.28 -5.93 -9.66
C LEU A 182 3.68 -5.60 -8.29
N SER A 183 3.50 -6.62 -7.46
CA SER A 183 3.25 -6.43 -6.02
C SER A 183 4.56 -6.09 -5.29
N ILE A 184 4.48 -5.56 -4.07
CA ILE A 184 5.67 -5.37 -3.24
C ILE A 184 6.45 -6.67 -3.00
N HIS A 185 5.76 -7.81 -2.97
CA HIS A 185 6.39 -9.12 -2.83
C HIS A 185 7.24 -9.48 -4.06
N ASP A 186 6.77 -9.17 -5.27
CA ASP A 186 7.55 -9.42 -6.49
C ASP A 186 8.83 -8.55 -6.51
N VAL A 187 8.73 -7.27 -6.10
CA VAL A 187 9.87 -6.35 -5.98
C VAL A 187 10.89 -6.85 -4.94
N LEU A 188 10.45 -7.26 -3.74
CA LEU A 188 11.37 -7.76 -2.71
C LEU A 188 11.98 -9.12 -3.08
N ALA A 189 11.24 -9.98 -3.79
CA ALA A 189 11.78 -11.23 -4.31
C ALA A 189 12.88 -10.99 -5.36
N GLU A 190 12.67 -10.04 -6.27
CA GLU A 190 13.68 -9.69 -7.27
C GLU A 190 14.93 -9.06 -6.65
N TYR A 191 14.78 -8.10 -5.73
CA TYR A 191 15.90 -7.29 -5.25
C TYR A 191 16.60 -7.83 -4.00
N LEU A 192 15.91 -8.55 -3.11
CA LEU A 192 16.43 -9.02 -1.82
C LEU A 192 16.52 -10.54 -1.67
N VAL A 193 16.07 -11.36 -2.62
CA VAL A 193 16.28 -12.82 -2.56
C VAL A 193 17.41 -13.21 -3.52
N PRO A 194 18.50 -13.87 -3.06
CA PRO A 194 18.76 -14.40 -1.72
C PRO A 194 19.49 -13.43 -0.76
N TYR A 195 19.72 -12.18 -1.16
CA TYR A 195 20.64 -11.24 -0.49
C TYR A 195 20.30 -10.87 0.97
N GLY A 196 19.01 -10.79 1.31
CA GLY A 196 18.52 -10.29 2.60
C GLY A 196 18.75 -8.79 2.78
N GLY A 197 18.92 -8.36 4.04
CA GLY A 197 19.23 -6.98 4.39
C GLY A 197 18.05 -6.02 4.25
N ALA A 198 18.23 -4.94 3.50
CA ALA A 198 17.19 -3.94 3.27
C ALA A 198 17.21 -3.42 1.84
N LEU A 199 16.05 -3.02 1.32
CA LEU A 199 15.89 -2.29 0.06
C LEU A 199 15.60 -0.82 0.34
N THR A 200 16.34 0.09 -0.28
CA THR A 200 16.07 1.52 -0.23
C THR A 200 15.39 2.00 -1.50
N MET A 201 14.39 2.86 -1.31
CA MET A 201 13.54 3.43 -2.35
C MET A 201 13.76 4.94 -2.43
N ASN A 202 13.73 5.48 -3.64
CA ASN A 202 13.79 6.92 -3.88
C ASN A 202 12.55 7.63 -3.34
N TRP A 203 12.74 8.77 -2.66
CA TRP A 203 11.63 9.65 -2.27
C TRP A 203 11.47 10.77 -3.30
N VAL A 204 10.24 11.06 -3.71
CA VAL A 204 9.94 12.03 -4.77
C VAL A 204 8.74 12.86 -4.37
N LEU A 205 8.92 14.18 -4.26
CA LEU A 205 7.90 15.08 -3.73
C LEU A 205 6.84 15.40 -4.79
N TYR A 206 5.58 15.18 -4.44
CA TYR A 206 4.43 15.65 -5.21
C TYR A 206 3.92 16.97 -4.61
N GLY A 207 3.87 18.00 -5.45
CA GLY A 207 3.37 19.31 -5.05
C GLY A 207 1.85 19.35 -4.97
N THR A 208 1.32 20.36 -4.27
CA THR A 208 -0.12 20.56 -4.04
C THR A 208 -0.97 20.65 -5.32
N SER A 209 -0.35 20.76 -6.50
CA SER A 209 -1.05 20.85 -7.80
C SER A 209 -2.07 22.00 -7.84
N ASN A 210 -1.74 23.09 -7.13
CA ASN A 210 -2.60 24.25 -6.87
C ASN A 210 -3.93 23.92 -6.15
N ARG A 211 -3.96 22.84 -5.35
CA ARG A 211 -5.08 22.40 -4.51
C ARG A 211 -4.71 22.52 -3.03
N THR A 212 -4.87 23.71 -2.47
CA THR A 212 -4.56 24.01 -1.06
C THR A 212 -5.75 23.88 -0.10
N VAL A 213 -6.97 23.70 -0.64
CA VAL A 213 -8.19 23.47 0.13
C VAL A 213 -8.53 21.99 0.13
N TYR A 214 -8.91 21.44 1.29
CA TYR A 214 -9.33 20.05 1.40
C TYR A 214 -10.50 19.73 0.45
N SER A 215 -10.44 18.54 -0.15
CA SER A 215 -11.56 17.93 -0.86
C SER A 215 -11.50 16.41 -0.68
N PRO A 216 -12.65 15.70 -0.68
CA PRO A 216 -12.73 14.25 -0.51
C PRO A 216 -12.31 13.47 -1.78
N THR A 217 -11.67 14.13 -2.74
CA THR A 217 -11.04 13.47 -3.88
C THR A 217 -9.75 12.78 -3.41
N PRO A 218 -9.48 11.53 -3.81
CA PRO A 218 -8.26 10.81 -3.44
C PRO A 218 -6.98 11.62 -3.68
N VAL A 219 -6.05 11.62 -2.72
CA VAL A 219 -4.74 12.28 -2.75
C VAL A 219 -4.02 12.05 -4.08
N LEU A 220 -3.93 10.80 -4.53
CA LEU A 220 -3.27 10.42 -5.80
C LEU A 220 -3.97 10.98 -7.06
N LYS A 221 -5.21 11.45 -6.94
CA LYS A 221 -5.96 12.15 -8.01
C LYS A 221 -5.91 13.66 -7.87
N ARG A 222 -5.58 14.20 -6.68
CA ARG A 222 -5.42 15.65 -6.43
C ARG A 222 -4.01 16.12 -6.79
N PHE A 223 -2.99 15.36 -6.41
CA PHE A 223 -1.59 15.74 -6.48
C PHE A 223 -0.88 14.93 -7.57
N GLN A 224 -0.79 15.49 -8.77
CA GLN A 224 -0.31 14.78 -9.97
C GLN A 224 1.01 15.34 -10.53
N TYR A 225 1.46 16.50 -10.03
CA TYR A 225 2.70 17.13 -10.43
C TYR A 225 3.76 16.95 -9.34
N ARG A 226 4.92 16.43 -9.72
CA ARG A 226 6.09 16.23 -8.86
C ARG A 226 7.19 17.22 -9.17
N GLU A 227 8.09 17.43 -8.21
CA GLU A 227 9.40 18.01 -8.50
C GLU A 227 10.13 17.15 -9.56
N PRO A 228 10.90 17.75 -10.49
CA PRO A 228 11.58 17.00 -11.54
C PRO A 228 12.62 16.03 -10.94
N ASP A 229 13.30 16.50 -9.90
CA ASP A 229 14.39 15.85 -9.20
C ASP A 229 13.89 14.83 -8.16
N ILE A 230 14.75 13.85 -7.87
CA ILE A 230 14.55 12.90 -6.76
C ILE A 230 15.10 13.54 -5.49
N HIS A 231 14.38 13.42 -4.37
CA HIS A 231 14.83 14.01 -3.11
C HIS A 231 16.09 13.31 -2.59
N ASN A 232 16.94 14.04 -1.86
CA ASN A 232 18.20 13.51 -1.34
C ASN A 232 18.05 12.52 -0.15
N VAL A 233 16.83 12.04 0.13
CA VAL A 233 16.46 11.12 1.21
C VAL A 233 15.78 9.90 0.57
N ILE A 234 16.01 8.72 1.15
CA ILE A 234 15.38 7.46 0.75
C ILE A 234 14.31 7.04 1.74
N LYS A 235 13.46 6.07 1.38
CA LYS A 235 12.69 5.26 2.33
C LYS A 235 13.23 3.83 2.31
N THR A 236 12.99 3.06 3.36
CA THR A 236 13.63 1.75 3.53
C THR A 236 12.61 0.66 3.87
N ILE A 237 12.78 -0.50 3.25
CA ILE A 237 12.12 -1.76 3.62
C ILE A 237 13.21 -2.71 4.10
N VAL A 238 13.10 -3.23 5.31
CA VAL A 238 14.13 -4.09 5.93
C VAL A 238 13.57 -5.48 6.23
N LYS A 239 14.38 -6.50 5.96
CA LYS A 239 14.13 -7.86 6.44
C LYS A 239 14.29 -7.89 7.95
N ALA A 240 13.24 -8.24 8.67
CA ALA A 240 13.17 -8.10 10.13
C ALA A 240 14.29 -8.85 10.88
N SER A 241 14.66 -10.03 10.39
CA SER A 241 15.77 -10.83 10.94
C SER A 241 17.12 -10.14 10.86
N ASP A 242 17.30 -9.18 9.95
CA ASP A 242 18.57 -8.56 9.60
C ASP A 242 18.70 -7.13 10.19
N PHE A 243 17.64 -6.64 10.84
CA PHE A 243 17.56 -5.32 11.49
C PHE A 243 18.33 -5.28 12.84
N ASP A 244 18.96 -4.13 13.12
CA ASP A 244 19.62 -3.82 14.40
C ASP A 244 18.96 -2.62 15.11
N THR A 245 18.94 -1.46 14.45
CA THR A 245 18.32 -0.23 14.96
C THR A 245 17.99 0.73 13.82
N MET A 246 17.22 1.79 14.06
CA MET A 246 17.11 2.90 13.11
C MET A 246 18.34 3.81 13.20
N LYS A 247 18.96 4.15 12.06
CA LYS A 247 20.10 5.09 11.97
C LYS A 247 19.59 6.53 12.07
N ASN A 248 18.60 6.84 11.24
CA ASN A 248 17.79 8.06 11.24
C ASN A 248 16.32 7.63 10.96
N PRO A 249 15.33 8.53 10.82
CA PRO A 249 13.94 8.12 10.59
C PRO A 249 13.69 7.41 9.25
N HIS A 250 14.62 7.49 8.31
CA HIS A 250 14.46 7.08 6.92
C HIS A 250 15.26 5.82 6.56
N ALA A 251 16.34 5.54 7.30
CA ALA A 251 17.30 4.49 7.04
C ALA A 251 17.51 3.55 8.24
N ALA A 252 17.39 2.26 7.99
CA ALA A 252 17.75 1.21 8.95
C ALA A 252 19.28 1.06 9.08
N GLN A 253 19.73 0.71 10.28
CA GLN A 253 21.02 0.08 10.54
C GLN A 253 20.79 -1.43 10.65
N LEU A 254 21.66 -2.20 9.99
CA LEU A 254 21.54 -3.65 9.87
C LEU A 254 22.58 -4.36 10.75
N LYS A 255 22.28 -5.60 11.10
CA LYS A 255 23.20 -6.51 11.77
C LYS A 255 24.49 -6.68 10.96
N LYS A 256 25.60 -6.93 11.67
CA LYS A 256 26.93 -7.14 11.07
C LYS A 256 26.88 -8.28 10.03
N GLY A 257 27.20 -7.94 8.78
CA GLY A 257 27.24 -8.88 7.64
C GLY A 257 26.23 -8.54 6.56
N HIS A 258 25.08 -7.99 6.93
CA HIS A 258 23.99 -7.64 6.03
C HIS A 258 24.23 -6.27 5.35
N LYS A 259 23.51 -5.99 4.26
CA LYS A 259 23.69 -4.81 3.41
C LYS A 259 22.35 -4.14 3.11
N ALA A 260 22.38 -2.82 2.97
CA ALA A 260 21.31 -2.10 2.30
C ALA A 260 21.57 -2.18 0.79
N HIS A 261 20.50 -2.31 0.02
CA HIS A 261 20.48 -2.47 -1.42
C HIS A 261 19.64 -1.38 -2.07
N THR A 262 19.98 -1.00 -3.30
CA THR A 262 19.24 0.02 -4.06
C THR A 262 18.42 -0.61 -5.18
N THR A 263 17.50 0.17 -5.76
CA THR A 263 16.70 -0.25 -6.92
C THR A 263 17.44 -0.12 -8.26
N MET A 264 18.77 0.07 -8.26
CA MET A 264 19.52 0.26 -9.51
C MET A 264 19.58 -1.01 -10.37
N TYR A 265 19.75 -2.16 -9.72
CA TYR A 265 19.64 -3.51 -10.28
C TYR A 265 19.56 -4.52 -9.12
N PRO A 266 19.07 -5.75 -9.34
CA PRO A 266 18.99 -6.79 -8.31
C PRO A 266 20.32 -7.00 -7.57
N GLY A 267 20.29 -6.92 -6.23
CA GLY A 267 21.48 -7.05 -5.39
C GLY A 267 22.45 -5.84 -5.38
N ALA A 268 22.18 -4.75 -6.09
CA ALA A 268 22.99 -3.53 -6.04
C ALA A 268 23.16 -3.03 -4.60
N ILE A 269 24.40 -2.84 -4.12
CA ILE A 269 24.68 -2.43 -2.73
C ILE A 269 24.61 -0.91 -2.61
N GLN A 270 23.92 -0.42 -1.58
CA GLN A 270 23.88 1.00 -1.26
C GLN A 270 25.19 1.50 -0.64
N ASN A 271 25.88 2.35 -1.39
CA ASN A 271 27.04 3.10 -0.88
C ASN A 271 26.55 4.42 -0.26
N ILE A 272 26.70 4.52 1.07
CA ILE A 272 25.94 5.43 1.92
C ILE A 272 26.47 6.88 1.86
N SER A 273 25.57 7.85 1.72
CA SER A 273 25.82 9.27 2.06
C SER A 273 25.27 9.66 3.43
N GLY A 274 25.52 10.90 3.87
CA GLY A 274 25.03 11.41 5.17
C GLY A 274 23.52 11.33 5.36
N THR A 275 22.72 11.49 4.30
CA THR A 275 21.25 11.41 4.33
C THR A 275 20.71 9.97 4.27
N GLY A 276 21.55 9.00 3.89
CA GLY A 276 21.16 7.60 3.66
C GLY A 276 21.06 7.24 2.17
N ALA A 277 20.81 8.19 1.27
CA ALA A 277 20.79 7.96 -0.18
C ALA A 277 22.19 7.65 -0.73
N SER A 278 22.29 6.85 -1.79
CA SER A 278 23.49 6.73 -2.65
C SER A 278 23.43 7.69 -3.85
N ASP A 279 24.51 7.80 -4.62
CA ASP A 279 24.52 8.58 -5.87
C ASP A 279 23.70 7.94 -7.00
N HIS A 280 23.29 6.69 -6.87
CA HIS A 280 22.32 6.04 -7.77
C HIS A 280 20.86 6.32 -7.37
N ASP A 281 20.63 6.69 -6.11
CA ASP A 281 19.33 7.09 -5.56
C ASP A 281 19.06 8.60 -5.77
N ARG A 282 20.02 9.33 -6.37
CA ARG A 282 20.00 10.77 -6.61
C ARG A 282 19.79 11.08 -8.10
N PRO A 283 19.16 12.22 -8.44
CA PRO A 283 19.08 12.64 -9.82
C PRO A 283 20.47 12.99 -10.33
N LYS A 284 20.75 12.72 -11.61
CA LYS A 284 21.96 13.21 -12.27
C LYS A 284 21.77 14.70 -12.55
N GLY A 285 22.58 15.53 -11.89
CA GLY A 285 22.67 16.97 -12.16
C GLY A 285 23.35 17.29 -13.49
#